data_AF-J2W1U7-F1
#
_entry.id   AF-J2W1U7-F1
#
_cell.length_a   1.000
_cell.length_b   1.000
_cell.length_c   1.000
_cell.angle_alpha   90.00
_cell.angle_beta   90.00
_cell.angle_gamma   90.00
#
_symmetry.space_group_name_H-M   'P 1'
#
loop_
_entity.id
_entity.type
_entity.pdbx_description
1 polymer ?
#
loop_
_entity_poly.entity_id
_entity_poly.type
_entity_poly.pdbx_seq_one_letter_code
_entity_poly.pdbx_strand_id
1 'polypeptide(L)' 'WEPFYRLAPLDRGAGLGLNMVREILQLHGGHVSVTDGPSGGACFGMTLPPMRQS' A
#
# COMPACT_ATOMS: atom_id res chain seq x y z
N TRP A 1 13.52 -15.14 5.09
CA TRP A 1 12.35 -14.40 4.59
C TRP A 1 11.76 -13.70 5.79
N GLU A 2 11.97 -12.40 5.92
CA GLU A 2 11.57 -11.65 7.11
C GLU A 2 10.19 -11.02 6.88
N PRO A 3 9.17 -11.43 7.67
CA PRO A 3 7.83 -10.91 7.49
C PRO A 3 7.74 -9.53 8.13
N PHE A 4 7.58 -8.51 7.28
CA PHE A 4 7.02 -7.18 7.59
C PHE A 4 7.87 -6.26 8.50
N TYR A 5 8.48 -5.23 7.90
CA TYR A 5 9.21 -4.18 8.58
C TYR A 5 8.27 -3.19 9.31
N ARG A 6 8.60 -2.82 10.55
CA ARG A 6 7.78 -1.97 11.45
C ARG A 6 8.61 -0.81 12.01
N LEU A 7 8.05 0.39 12.01
CA LEU A 7 8.74 1.62 12.48
C LEU A 7 8.58 1.89 13.99
N ALA A 8 7.56 1.35 14.68
CA ALA A 8 7.39 1.45 16.13
C ALA A 8 6.48 0.35 16.71
N PRO A 9 6.69 -0.15 17.94
CA PRO A 9 5.76 -1.03 18.63
C PRO A 9 4.56 -0.20 19.14
N LEU A 10 3.36 -0.54 18.69
CA LEU A 10 2.10 0.03 19.17
C LEU A 10 1.19 -1.11 19.62
N ASP A 11 0.42 -0.87 20.69
CA ASP A 11 -0.43 -1.86 21.36
C ASP A 11 -1.66 -2.30 20.53
N ARG A 12 -1.82 -1.80 19.29
CA ARG A 12 -2.90 -2.18 18.37
C ARG A 12 -2.46 -2.29 16.91
N GLY A 13 -2.88 -3.41 16.28
CA GLY A 13 -2.79 -3.68 14.84
C GLY A 13 -1.54 -4.45 14.43
N ALA A 14 -1.71 -5.54 13.65
CA ALA A 14 -0.60 -6.41 13.24
C ALA A 14 0.34 -5.80 12.17
N GLY A 15 0.03 -4.62 11.61
CA GLY A 15 0.81 -3.98 10.55
C GLY A 15 0.63 -4.62 9.16
N LEU A 16 -0.42 -5.41 8.96
CA LEU A 16 -0.63 -6.19 7.73
C LEU A 16 -1.29 -5.42 6.59
N GLY A 17 -2.02 -4.34 6.89
CA GLY A 17 -2.90 -3.67 5.91
C GLY A 17 -2.15 -3.18 4.66
N LEU A 18 -1.05 -2.45 4.82
CA LEU A 18 -0.30 -1.92 3.67
C LEU A 18 0.45 -3.00 2.89
N ASN A 19 0.83 -4.09 3.55
CA ASN A 19 1.43 -5.22 2.86
C ASN A 19 0.40 -5.92 1.96
N MET A 20 -0.81 -6.14 2.47
CA MET A 20 -1.93 -6.68 1.68
C MET A 20 -2.28 -5.78 0.49
N VAL A 21 -2.34 -4.46 0.69
CA VAL A 21 -2.57 -3.50 -0.41
C VAL A 21 -1.52 -3.64 -1.51
N ARG A 22 -0.24 -3.73 -1.13
CA ARG A 22 0.86 -3.91 -2.09
C ARG A 22 0.73 -5.22 -2.85
N GLU A 23 0.45 -6.33 -2.17
CA GLU A 23 0.30 -7.65 -2.80
C GLU A 23 -0.89 -7.67 -3.76
N ILE A 24 -2.04 -7.14 -3.34
CA ILE A 24 -3.24 -7.05 -4.18
C ILE A 24 -2.94 -6.24 -5.44
N LEU A 25 -2.36 -5.06 -5.33
CA LEU A 25 -2.04 -4.24 -6.50
C LEU A 25 -1.04 -4.91 -7.43
N GLN A 26 0.01 -5.55 -6.88
CA GLN A 26 0.97 -6.30 -7.68
C GLN A 26 0.32 -7.44 -8.46
N LEU A 27 -0.60 -8.20 -7.85
CA LEU A 27 -1.35 -9.26 -8.51
C LEU A 27 -2.21 -8.74 -9.67
N HIS A 28 -2.65 -7.49 -9.61
CA HIS A 28 -3.43 -6.83 -10.67
C HIS A 28 -2.55 -6.02 -11.64
N GLY A 29 -1.23 -6.12 -11.56
CA GLY A 29 -0.29 -5.34 -12.39
C GLY A 29 -0.29 -3.84 -12.07
N GLY A 30 -0.82 -3.45 -10.92
CA GLY A 30 -0.87 -2.09 -10.41
C GLY A 30 0.32 -1.73 -9.53
N HIS A 31 0.27 -0.51 -9.00
CA HIS A 31 1.30 0.06 -8.13
C HIS A 31 0.69 0.89 -7.01
N VAL A 32 1.37 0.95 -5.86
CA VAL A 32 1.05 1.84 -4.73
C VAL A 32 2.24 2.74 -4.41
N SER A 33 1.97 4.03 -4.22
CA SER A 33 2.95 5.01 -3.77
C SER A 33 2.46 5.74 -2.51
N VAL A 34 3.39 6.31 -1.77
CA VAL A 34 3.10 7.17 -0.62
C VAL A 34 3.80 8.51 -0.83
N THR A 35 3.07 9.59 -0.66
CA THR A 35 3.58 10.96 -0.71
C THR A 35 3.08 11.75 0.49
N ASP A 36 3.61 12.95 0.70
CA ASP A 36 2.98 13.88 1.63
C ASP A 36 1.64 14.37 1.10
N GLY A 37 0.67 14.53 2.00
CA GLY A 37 -0.61 15.15 1.72
C GLY A 37 -0.49 16.66 1.56
N PRO A 38 -1.36 17.30 0.74
CA PRO A 38 -1.29 18.74 0.48
C PRO A 38 -1.48 19.62 1.73
N SER A 39 -2.09 19.08 2.79
CA SER A 39 -2.24 19.72 4.10
C SER A 39 -1.42 19.04 5.20
N GLY A 40 -0.40 18.26 4.83
CA GLY A 40 0.35 17.39 5.75
C GLY A 40 -0.28 15.99 5.90
N GLY A 41 0.44 15.10 6.56
CA GLY A 41 0.09 13.68 6.70
C GLY A 41 0.43 12.85 5.46
N ALA A 42 0.03 11.57 5.45
CA ALA A 42 0.32 10.65 4.35
C ALA A 42 -0.80 10.62 3.30
N CYS A 43 -0.41 10.65 2.03
CA CYS A 43 -1.27 10.43 0.87
C CYS A 43 -0.87 9.12 0.19
N PHE A 44 -1.84 8.22 -0.04
CA PHE A 44 -1.62 6.93 -0.68
C PHE A 44 -2.18 6.96 -2.09
N GLY A 45 -1.30 6.90 -3.09
CA GLY A 45 -1.66 6.82 -4.50
C GLY A 45 -1.69 5.38 -4.99
N MET A 46 -2.67 5.02 -5.81
CA MET A 46 -2.77 3.69 -6.42
C MET A 46 -3.03 3.81 -7.91
N THR A 47 -2.36 2.98 -8.70
CA THR A 47 -2.60 2.86 -10.15
C THR A 47 -2.88 1.41 -10.51
N LEU A 48 -3.76 1.21 -11.49
CA LEU A 48 -4.08 -0.09 -12.07
C LEU A 48 -4.02 0.04 -13.59
N PRO A 49 -3.65 -1.04 -14.30
CA PRO A 49 -3.82 -1.10 -15.74
C PRO A 49 -5.28 -0.84 -16.12
N PRO A 50 -5.55 -0.16 -17.25
CA PRO A 50 -6.91 0.02 -17.73
C PRO A 50 -7.56 -1.35 -17.99
N MET A 51 -8.85 -1.48 -17.69
CA MET A 51 -9.59 -2.68 -18.04
C MET A 51 -9.57 -2.86 -19.55
N ARG A 52 -9.15 -4.05 -20.02
CA ARG A 52 -9.24 -4.40 -21.43
C ARG A 52 -10.72 -4.57 -21.77
N GLN A 53 -11.26 -3.63 -22.54
CA GLN A 53 -12.57 -3.80 -23.16
C GLN A 53 -12.41 -4.74 -24.36
N SER A 54 -13.25 -5.78 -24.42
CA SER A 54 -13.28 -6.76 -25.51
C SER A 54 -14.23 -6.31 -26.60
#